data_AF-A0A182S9Y9-F1
#
_entry.id   AF-A0A182S9Y9-F1
#
_cell.length_a   1.000
_cell.length_b   1.000
_cell.length_c   1.000
_cell.angle_alpha   90.00
_cell.angle_beta   90.00
_cell.angle_gamma   90.00
#
_symmetry.space_group_name_H-M   'P 1'
#
loop_
_entity.id
_entity.type
_entity.pdbx_description
1 polymer ?
#
loop_
_entity_poly.entity_id
_entity_poly.type
_entity_poly.pdbx_seq_one_letter_code
_entity_poly.pdbx_strand_id
1 'polypeptide(L)'
;HFRHLVHVHIGKKRIIPLTHGRFEVNKILHWDQANNFVYYLGIPEHSPAQQHLYRASSLPPKQGTSPRPPRCLTCSHQHSSHAHVTIKASNRVQQQWNDDWEDIEDEEEEYVEVPMTTPPSKRKRKPSEPDVVAPMPPMPCQYFTAIFAPSNSEYALIECLGPIVPFSAIYRIVPDVSKSPTQVLYYLQNNTALADRISKVALPQVKSFPVMISGGYHAQVRLFLPPGLREDEITRYPMIVHVYSGPGTQLVTDKWRVDWNTYLAGTKDYIVTQIDGRGSSGQGYQLLHEVYRRLGTVEVSDQLEVAEYLRDSLHFVDKRRVGIWGWSYGGYTAALAMASPTSLFQCGISVAPVTNWKLYGMDSKLALILCLLS
;
A
#
# COMPACT_ATOMS: atom_id res chain seq x y z
N HIS A 1 -8.65 5.80 16.73
CA HIS A 1 -9.93 5.10 16.45
C HIS A 1 -10.01 4.73 14.97
N PHE A 2 -10.57 3.58 14.61
CA PHE A 2 -10.63 3.08 13.23
C PHE A 2 -12.07 2.74 12.80
N ARG A 3 -12.33 2.72 11.49
CA ARG A 3 -13.60 2.25 10.91
C ARG A 3 -13.70 0.73 11.02
N HIS A 4 -14.80 0.25 11.59
CA HIS A 4 -15.03 -1.18 11.84
C HIS A 4 -16.47 -1.58 11.54
N LEU A 5 -16.70 -2.87 11.31
CA LEU A 5 -18.02 -3.44 11.14
C LEU A 5 -18.78 -3.43 12.48
N VAL A 6 -20.05 -3.06 12.42
CA VAL A 6 -20.97 -3.12 13.54
C VAL A 6 -22.26 -3.80 13.13
N HIS A 7 -22.82 -4.60 14.03
CA HIS A 7 -24.16 -5.13 13.93
C HIS A 7 -25.13 -4.16 14.63
N VAL A 8 -26.08 -3.63 13.87
CA VAL A 8 -27.08 -2.68 14.39
C VAL A 8 -28.42 -3.41 14.57
N HIS A 9 -28.88 -3.50 15.81
CA HIS A 9 -30.22 -3.99 16.10
C HIS A 9 -31.19 -2.81 16.15
N ILE A 10 -31.95 -2.60 15.07
CA ILE A 10 -32.86 -1.45 14.89
C ILE A 10 -33.88 -1.36 16.03
N GLY A 11 -34.61 -2.46 16.32
CA GLY A 11 -35.67 -2.44 17.34
C GLY A 11 -35.20 -2.21 18.78
N LYS A 12 -33.95 -2.55 19.11
CA LYS A 12 -33.36 -2.41 20.46
C LYS A 12 -32.40 -1.22 20.54
N LYS A 13 -32.24 -0.47 19.44
CA LYS A 13 -31.25 0.63 19.28
C LYS A 13 -29.86 0.27 19.81
N ARG A 14 -29.43 -0.98 19.58
CA ARG A 14 -28.17 -1.51 20.11
C ARG A 14 -27.15 -1.70 18.98
N ILE A 15 -25.94 -1.21 19.18
CA ILE A 15 -24.81 -1.32 18.24
C ILE A 15 -23.77 -2.24 18.86
N ILE A 16 -23.38 -3.30 18.15
CA ILE A 16 -22.40 -4.27 18.63
C ILE A 16 -21.25 -4.36 17.62
N PRO A 17 -19.99 -4.17 18.00
CA PRO A 17 -18.85 -4.34 17.09
C PRO A 17 -18.70 -5.79 16.64
N LEU A 18 -18.53 -5.99 15.33
CA LEU A 18 -18.19 -7.29 14.72
C LEU A 18 -16.69 -7.40 14.41
N THR A 19 -16.01 -6.27 14.25
CA THR A 19 -14.55 -6.21 14.09
C THR A 19 -13.96 -5.17 15.03
N HIS A 20 -12.68 -5.34 15.37
CA HIS A 20 -11.89 -4.40 16.17
C HIS A 20 -10.41 -4.59 15.87
N GLY A 21 -9.58 -3.57 16.10
CA GLY A 21 -8.13 -3.62 15.87
C GLY A 21 -7.60 -2.34 15.23
N ARG A 22 -6.30 -2.35 14.91
CA ARG A 22 -5.58 -1.22 14.26
C ARG A 22 -5.57 -1.35 12.73
N PHE A 23 -6.72 -1.67 12.16
CA PHE A 23 -6.95 -1.76 10.72
C PHE A 23 -8.29 -1.08 10.40
N GLU A 24 -8.53 -0.82 9.11
CA GLU A 24 -9.69 -0.04 8.68
C GLU A 24 -10.60 -0.82 7.72
N VAL A 25 -11.90 -0.81 7.99
CA VAL A 25 -12.93 -1.31 7.06
C VAL A 25 -13.29 -0.18 6.10
N ASN A 26 -13.00 -0.38 4.81
CA ASN A 26 -13.26 0.63 3.78
C ASN A 26 -14.66 0.47 3.16
N LYS A 27 -15.01 -0.75 2.73
CA LYS A 27 -16.28 -1.00 2.02
C LYS A 27 -16.84 -2.38 2.33
N ILE A 28 -18.12 -2.45 2.72
CA ILE A 28 -18.86 -3.71 2.81
C ILE A 28 -19.27 -4.13 1.39
N LEU A 29 -18.98 -5.37 1.02
CA LEU A 29 -19.26 -5.90 -0.31
C LEU A 29 -20.49 -6.80 -0.35
N HIS A 30 -20.60 -7.72 0.62
CA HIS A 30 -21.65 -8.72 0.62
C HIS A 30 -21.92 -9.23 2.04
N TRP A 31 -23.18 -9.58 2.31
CA TRP A 31 -23.60 -10.20 3.56
C TRP A 31 -24.28 -11.53 3.25
N ASP A 32 -23.59 -12.62 3.57
CA ASP A 32 -24.10 -13.98 3.48
C ASP A 32 -24.80 -14.35 4.78
N GLN A 33 -26.12 -14.30 4.76
CA GLN A 33 -26.97 -14.63 5.90
C GLN A 33 -27.00 -16.13 6.19
N ALA A 34 -26.91 -16.98 5.16
CA ALA A 34 -27.02 -18.43 5.32
C ALA A 34 -25.81 -18.98 6.09
N ASN A 35 -24.61 -18.50 5.76
CA ASN A 35 -23.37 -18.94 6.40
C ASN A 35 -22.86 -17.97 7.49
N ASN A 36 -23.60 -16.90 7.77
CA ASN A 36 -23.29 -15.90 8.78
C ASN A 36 -21.94 -15.17 8.57
N PHE A 37 -21.68 -14.71 7.35
CA PHE A 37 -20.45 -14.00 7.01
C PHE A 37 -20.71 -12.63 6.37
N VAL A 38 -19.89 -11.65 6.73
CA VAL A 38 -19.79 -10.37 6.03
C VAL A 38 -18.45 -10.30 5.30
N TYR A 39 -18.50 -9.96 4.02
CA TYR A 39 -17.35 -9.75 3.16
C TYR A 39 -17.12 -8.26 2.96
N TYR A 40 -15.88 -7.81 3.11
CA TYR A 40 -15.54 -6.39 3.04
C TYR A 40 -14.11 -6.17 2.53
N LEU A 41 -13.87 -4.98 1.99
CA LEU A 41 -12.53 -4.48 1.69
C LEU A 41 -11.99 -3.76 2.91
N GLY A 42 -10.77 -4.14 3.31
CA GLY A 42 -10.08 -3.57 4.46
C GLY A 42 -8.66 -3.14 4.11
N ILE A 43 -8.19 -2.13 4.84
CA ILE A 43 -6.82 -1.64 4.81
C ILE A 43 -6.09 -2.27 6.01
N PRO A 44 -5.05 -3.09 5.78
CA PRO A 44 -4.33 -3.78 6.85
C PRO A 44 -3.57 -2.80 7.75
N GLU A 45 -3.22 -3.28 8.95
CA GLU A 45 -2.35 -2.56 9.86
C GLU A 45 -0.96 -2.36 9.24
N HIS A 46 -0.33 -1.21 9.49
CA HIS A 46 1.00 -0.82 9.01
C HIS A 46 1.19 -0.69 7.49
N SER A 47 0.23 -1.11 6.68
CA SER A 47 0.30 -1.02 5.21
C SER A 47 -0.91 -0.26 4.65
N PRO A 48 -1.02 1.05 4.92
CA PRO A 48 -2.18 1.86 4.53
C PRO A 48 -2.39 1.94 3.01
N ALA A 49 -1.33 1.73 2.22
CA ALA A 49 -1.38 1.70 0.76
C ALA A 49 -2.08 0.45 0.18
N GLN A 50 -2.27 -0.59 0.99
CA GLN A 50 -2.83 -1.88 0.58
C GLN A 50 -4.33 -1.95 0.81
N GLN A 51 -4.99 -2.83 0.05
CA GLN A 51 -6.41 -3.12 0.25
C GLN A 51 -6.68 -4.58 -0.06
N HIS A 52 -7.25 -5.30 0.90
CA HIS A 52 -7.53 -6.72 0.77
C HIS A 52 -8.99 -7.05 1.02
N LEU A 53 -9.42 -8.19 0.49
CA LEU A 53 -10.71 -8.79 0.78
C LEU A 53 -10.65 -9.59 2.07
N TYR A 54 -11.57 -9.32 2.99
CA TYR A 54 -11.71 -10.00 4.26
C TYR A 54 -13.09 -10.61 4.43
N ARG A 55 -13.18 -11.61 5.30
CA ARG A 55 -14.40 -12.22 5.79
C ARG A 55 -14.45 -12.14 7.31
N ALA A 56 -15.55 -11.64 7.87
CA ALA A 56 -15.82 -11.64 9.30
C ALA A 56 -17.16 -12.33 9.61
N SER A 57 -17.32 -12.80 10.86
CA SER A 57 -18.60 -13.32 11.35
C SER A 57 -19.65 -12.22 11.39
N SER A 58 -20.85 -12.47 10.85
CA SER A 58 -22.00 -11.57 11.01
C SER A 58 -22.69 -11.72 12.36
N LEU A 59 -22.43 -12.83 13.08
CA LEU A 59 -23.00 -13.08 14.40
C LEU A 59 -22.31 -12.19 15.45
N PRO A 60 -23.08 -11.49 16.30
CA PRO A 60 -22.54 -10.75 17.42
C PRO A 60 -21.72 -11.66 18.36
N PRO A 61 -20.61 -11.18 18.94
CA PRO A 61 -19.88 -11.93 19.95
C PRO A 61 -20.75 -12.20 21.19
N LYS A 62 -20.43 -13.27 21.91
CA LYS A 62 -21.04 -13.56 23.22
C LYS A 62 -20.68 -12.43 24.18
N GLN A 63 -21.57 -12.14 25.13
CA GLN A 63 -21.35 -11.09 26.11
C GLN A 63 -20.05 -11.32 26.88
N GLY A 64 -19.18 -10.31 26.95
CA GLY A 64 -17.86 -10.40 27.58
C GLY A 64 -16.75 -11.03 26.71
N THR A 65 -17.03 -11.41 25.46
CA THR A 65 -16.02 -11.98 24.55
C THR A 65 -15.67 -11.02 23.43
N SER A 66 -14.40 -11.02 23.01
CA SER A 66 -13.95 -10.26 21.83
C SER A 66 -14.49 -10.88 20.54
N PRO A 67 -14.79 -10.07 19.51
CA PRO A 67 -15.11 -10.58 18.19
C PRO A 67 -14.01 -11.47 17.64
N ARG A 68 -14.40 -12.51 16.88
CA ARG A 68 -13.43 -13.37 16.18
C ARG A 68 -12.62 -12.52 15.19
N PRO A 69 -11.29 -12.76 15.06
CA PRO A 69 -10.49 -12.03 14.11
C PRO A 69 -10.98 -12.30 12.67
N PRO A 70 -11.01 -11.27 11.81
CA PRO A 70 -11.38 -11.46 10.41
C PRO A 70 -10.33 -12.29 9.68
N ARG A 71 -10.79 -13.10 8.72
CA ARG A 71 -9.89 -13.87 7.85
C ARG A 71 -9.64 -13.09 6.57
N CYS A 72 -8.37 -12.87 6.23
CA CYS A 72 -8.01 -12.30 4.94
C CYS A 72 -8.13 -13.36 3.84
N LEU A 73 -8.78 -13.02 2.73
CA LEU A 73 -9.02 -13.93 1.59
C LEU A 73 -8.00 -13.74 0.45
N THR A 74 -7.35 -12.59 0.40
CA THR A 74 -6.42 -12.20 -0.68
C THR A 74 -5.00 -11.92 -0.19
N CYS A 75 -4.74 -12.02 1.11
CA CYS A 75 -3.40 -11.83 1.65
C CYS A 75 -2.53 -13.03 1.28
N SER A 76 -1.25 -12.79 1.01
CA SER A 76 -0.28 -13.86 0.88
C SER A 76 -0.05 -14.46 2.27
N HIS A 77 -0.23 -15.77 2.42
CA HIS A 77 0.30 -16.48 3.58
C HIS A 77 1.83 -16.58 3.42
N GLN A 78 2.55 -15.48 3.64
CA GLN A 78 3.92 -15.65 4.11
C GLN A 78 3.79 -16.26 5.50
N HIS A 79 4.31 -17.48 5.68
CA HIS A 79 4.51 -18.04 7.00
C HIS A 79 5.26 -16.99 7.82
N SER A 80 4.57 -16.40 8.81
CA SER A 80 5.15 -15.47 9.76
C SER A 80 6.09 -16.23 10.69
N SER A 81 7.29 -16.57 10.22
CA SER A 81 8.42 -16.78 11.11
C SER A 81 8.87 -15.40 11.55
N HIS A 82 8.24 -14.88 12.60
CA HIS A 82 8.77 -13.76 13.37
C HIS A 82 10.05 -14.21 14.07
N ALA A 83 11.17 -14.20 13.34
CA ALA A 83 12.46 -14.02 13.96
C ALA A 83 12.62 -12.52 14.22
N HIS A 84 12.58 -12.13 15.49
CA HIS A 84 12.98 -10.81 15.93
C HIS A 84 14.45 -10.57 15.52
N VAL A 85 14.67 -9.85 14.42
CA VAL A 85 15.97 -9.24 14.16
C VAL A 85 16.02 -7.96 14.98
N THR A 86 16.49 -8.09 16.21
CA THR A 86 16.86 -6.95 17.05
C THR A 86 18.14 -6.34 16.48
N ILE A 87 17.99 -5.31 15.64
CA ILE A 87 19.12 -4.46 15.25
C ILE A 87 19.46 -3.60 16.48
N LYS A 88 20.49 -4.02 17.23
CA LYS A 88 21.11 -3.15 18.23
C LYS A 88 21.82 -2.02 17.50
N ALA A 89 21.35 -0.80 17.70
CA ALA A 89 22.10 0.40 17.38
C ALA A 89 23.39 0.41 18.21
N SER A 90 24.55 0.42 17.55
CA SER A 90 25.85 0.61 18.18
C SER A 90 26.31 2.04 17.92
N ASN A 91 26.28 2.88 18.96
CA ASN A 91 27.07 4.09 19.05
C ASN A 91 28.33 3.77 19.86
N ARG A 92 29.48 3.62 19.20
CA ARG A 92 30.77 4.17 19.66
C ARG A 92 31.88 3.90 18.66
N VAL A 93 32.42 5.00 18.14
CA VAL A 93 33.79 5.10 17.64
C VAL A 93 34.70 5.11 18.87
N GLN A 94 35.64 4.18 18.95
CA GLN A 94 36.97 4.42 19.53
C GLN A 94 37.97 3.39 18.99
N GLN A 95 39.08 3.93 18.51
CA GLN A 95 40.26 3.28 17.94
C GLN A 95 40.80 2.16 18.83
N GLN A 96 41.36 1.11 18.23
CA GLN A 96 42.80 0.78 18.37
C GLN A 96 43.17 -0.37 17.41
N TRP A 97 44.19 -0.15 16.58
CA TRP A 97 44.91 -1.22 15.88
C TRP A 97 45.62 -2.11 16.91
N ASN A 98 45.64 -3.41 16.65
CA ASN A 98 46.79 -4.26 16.92
C ASN A 98 46.76 -5.44 15.94
N ASP A 99 47.83 -5.54 15.18
CA ASP A 99 48.31 -6.77 14.55
C ASP A 99 48.61 -7.79 15.65
N ASP A 100 48.26 -9.06 15.42
CA ASP A 100 49.09 -10.18 15.87
C ASP A 100 48.72 -11.42 15.05
N TRP A 101 49.74 -11.92 14.36
CA TRP A 101 49.82 -13.21 13.70
C TRP A 101 50.12 -14.28 14.75
N GLU A 102 49.49 -15.45 14.66
CA GLU A 102 50.15 -16.71 15.01
C GLU A 102 49.41 -17.90 14.38
N ASP A 103 50.21 -18.74 13.71
CA ASP A 103 49.88 -20.01 13.09
C ASP A 103 49.44 -21.08 14.12
N ILE A 104 48.74 -22.13 13.67
CA ILE A 104 49.01 -23.56 14.00
C ILE A 104 48.06 -24.46 13.17
N GLU A 105 48.69 -25.12 12.19
CA GLU A 105 48.65 -26.52 11.73
C GLU A 105 47.36 -27.39 11.85
N ASP A 106 46.98 -27.93 10.67
CA ASP A 106 46.66 -29.33 10.32
C ASP A 106 46.05 -30.27 11.36
N GLU A 107 44.85 -30.81 11.06
CA GLU A 107 44.47 -32.20 11.43
C GLU A 107 43.31 -32.74 10.55
N GLU A 108 43.37 -34.06 10.32
CA GLU A 108 42.91 -34.83 9.15
C GLU A 108 41.40 -35.17 9.05
N GLU A 109 41.00 -35.55 7.83
CA GLU A 109 39.69 -36.11 7.44
C GLU A 109 39.46 -37.54 8.01
N GLU A 110 38.25 -37.84 8.49
CA GLU A 110 37.79 -39.22 8.70
C GLU A 110 36.39 -39.45 8.11
N TYR A 111 36.31 -40.41 7.18
CA TYR A 111 35.11 -40.84 6.45
C TYR A 111 34.30 -41.85 7.27
N VAL A 112 32.97 -41.71 7.31
CA VAL A 112 32.06 -42.73 7.91
C VAL A 112 31.25 -43.44 6.82
N GLU A 113 31.41 -44.76 6.76
CA GLU A 113 30.74 -45.69 5.85
C GLU A 113 29.24 -45.86 6.14
N VAL A 114 28.44 -46.03 5.07
CA VAL A 114 26.99 -46.33 5.12
C VAL A 114 26.76 -47.81 4.78
N PRO A 115 25.97 -48.58 5.56
CA PRO A 115 25.64 -49.96 5.18
C PRO A 115 24.48 -50.04 4.18
N MET A 116 24.68 -50.86 3.14
CA MET A 116 23.67 -51.25 2.15
C MET A 116 22.56 -52.11 2.77
N THR A 117 21.30 -51.82 2.41
CA THR A 117 20.19 -52.78 2.55
C THR A 117 19.39 -52.88 1.25
N THR A 118 18.95 -54.10 0.96
CA THR A 118 18.35 -54.63 -0.27
C THR A 118 16.98 -54.05 -0.65
N PRO A 119 16.58 -54.06 -1.95
CA PRO A 119 15.40 -53.35 -2.44
C PRO A 119 14.10 -54.17 -2.35
N PRO A 120 12.94 -53.58 -1.99
CA PRO A 120 11.65 -54.25 -2.12
C PRO A 120 10.97 -53.99 -3.48
N SER A 121 10.19 -54.97 -3.89
CA SER A 121 9.60 -55.17 -5.23
C SER A 121 8.67 -54.06 -5.73
N LYS A 122 8.77 -53.77 -7.04
CA LYS A 122 7.89 -52.87 -7.79
C LYS A 122 6.43 -53.33 -7.76
N ARG A 123 5.55 -52.61 -7.04
CA ARG A 123 4.10 -52.61 -7.29
C ARG A 123 3.77 -51.56 -8.35
N LYS A 124 3.26 -52.00 -9.50
CA LYS A 124 2.73 -51.14 -10.57
C LYS A 124 1.57 -50.28 -10.04
N ARG A 125 1.78 -48.97 -9.93
CA ARG A 125 0.71 -47.97 -9.73
C ARG A 125 0.03 -47.69 -11.08
N LYS A 126 -1.31 -47.74 -11.12
CA LYS A 126 -2.12 -47.23 -12.23
C LYS A 126 -1.85 -45.73 -12.40
N PRO A 127 -1.87 -45.16 -13.62
CA PRO A 127 -1.75 -43.72 -13.81
C PRO A 127 -3.00 -43.05 -13.22
N SER A 128 -2.82 -42.19 -12.23
CA SER A 128 -3.81 -41.20 -11.83
C SER A 128 -3.92 -40.15 -12.93
N GLU A 129 -5.15 -39.70 -13.22
CA GLU A 129 -5.40 -38.51 -14.04
C GLU A 129 -4.51 -37.34 -13.59
N PRO A 130 -4.05 -36.48 -14.52
CA PRO A 130 -3.26 -35.32 -14.14
C PRO A 130 -4.13 -34.41 -13.27
N ASP A 131 -3.73 -34.23 -12.02
CA ASP A 131 -4.25 -33.18 -11.15
C ASP A 131 -4.13 -31.85 -11.92
N VAL A 132 -5.27 -31.27 -12.30
CA VAL A 132 -5.33 -29.92 -12.84
C VAL A 132 -4.87 -28.99 -11.72
N VAL A 133 -3.57 -28.67 -11.70
CA VAL A 133 -2.98 -27.73 -10.76
C VAL A 133 -3.73 -26.41 -10.94
N ALA A 134 -4.54 -26.05 -9.96
CA ALA A 134 -5.31 -24.81 -10.01
C ALA A 134 -4.35 -23.64 -10.28
N PRO A 135 -4.65 -22.75 -11.23
CA PRO A 135 -3.74 -21.67 -11.58
C PRO A 135 -3.49 -20.79 -10.35
N MET A 136 -2.22 -20.56 -9.99
CA MET A 136 -1.90 -19.63 -8.92
C MET A 136 -2.03 -18.18 -9.41
N PRO A 137 -2.59 -17.26 -8.62
CA PRO A 137 -2.61 -15.85 -8.97
C PRO A 137 -1.19 -15.29 -9.05
N PRO A 138 -0.89 -14.41 -10.03
CA PRO A 138 0.41 -13.77 -10.09
C PRO A 138 0.64 -12.89 -8.84
N MET A 139 1.84 -12.98 -8.30
CA MET A 139 2.25 -12.37 -7.03
C MET A 139 3.42 -11.41 -7.24
N PRO A 140 3.55 -10.34 -6.41
CA PRO A 140 2.64 -9.95 -5.34
C PRO A 140 1.56 -8.97 -5.81
N CYS A 141 0.29 -9.33 -5.61
CA CYS A 141 -0.83 -8.38 -5.69
C CYS A 141 -1.22 -7.92 -4.27
N GLN A 142 -1.40 -6.61 -4.07
CA GLN A 142 -1.63 -5.99 -2.76
C GLN A 142 -2.82 -5.02 -2.72
N TYR A 143 -3.46 -4.75 -3.86
CA TYR A 143 -4.63 -3.89 -3.94
C TYR A 143 -5.75 -4.58 -4.70
N PHE A 144 -6.83 -4.93 -4.01
CA PHE A 144 -7.92 -5.72 -4.55
C PHE A 144 -9.27 -5.00 -4.53
N THR A 145 -10.14 -5.41 -5.44
CA THR A 145 -11.60 -5.23 -5.33
C THR A 145 -12.29 -6.57 -5.58
N ALA A 146 -13.54 -6.70 -5.15
CA ALA A 146 -14.31 -7.91 -5.39
C ALA A 146 -15.79 -7.62 -5.59
N ILE A 147 -16.44 -8.49 -6.37
CA ILE A 147 -17.87 -8.48 -6.65
C ILE A 147 -18.41 -9.88 -6.39
N PHE A 148 -19.47 -9.94 -5.58
CA PHE A 148 -20.17 -11.19 -5.26
C PHE A 148 -21.45 -11.29 -6.08
N ALA A 149 -21.85 -12.51 -6.43
CA ALA A 149 -23.16 -12.74 -7.03
C ALA A 149 -24.26 -12.45 -5.98
N PRO A 150 -25.42 -11.89 -6.37
CA PRO A 150 -26.49 -11.56 -5.41
C PRO A 150 -27.02 -12.77 -4.64
N SER A 151 -27.01 -13.95 -5.25
CA SER A 151 -27.62 -15.17 -4.73
C SER A 151 -26.63 -16.20 -4.17
N ASN A 152 -25.32 -16.03 -4.38
CA ASN A 152 -24.32 -16.99 -3.96
C ASN A 152 -23.01 -16.32 -3.54
N SER A 153 -22.52 -16.68 -2.36
CA SER A 153 -21.26 -16.23 -1.76
C SER A 153 -20.10 -17.22 -1.95
N GLU A 154 -20.37 -18.41 -2.51
CA GLU A 154 -19.37 -19.43 -2.81
C GLU A 154 -18.39 -18.97 -3.89
N TYR A 155 -18.84 -18.10 -4.80
CA TYR A 155 -18.01 -17.58 -5.88
C TYR A 155 -17.93 -16.05 -5.83
N ALA A 156 -16.75 -15.52 -6.13
CA ALA A 156 -16.52 -14.09 -6.22
C ALA A 156 -15.64 -13.77 -7.44
N LEU A 157 -15.98 -12.69 -8.14
CA LEU A 157 -15.05 -12.03 -9.04
C LEU A 157 -14.10 -11.20 -8.18
N ILE A 158 -12.81 -11.54 -8.18
CA ILE A 158 -11.78 -10.78 -7.49
C ILE A 158 -10.85 -10.19 -8.54
N GLU A 159 -10.62 -8.89 -8.43
CA GLU A 159 -9.74 -8.15 -9.33
C GLU A 159 -8.52 -7.66 -8.56
N CYS A 160 -7.35 -8.04 -9.05
CA CYS A 160 -6.10 -7.43 -8.67
C CYS A 160 -5.94 -6.11 -9.42
N LEU A 161 -5.79 -5.02 -8.69
CA LEU A 161 -5.58 -3.68 -9.24
C LEU A 161 -4.15 -3.18 -9.09
N GLY A 162 -3.25 -3.95 -8.46
CA GLY A 162 -1.83 -3.59 -8.32
C GLY A 162 -1.14 -4.29 -7.15
N PRO A 163 0.20 -4.15 -7.01
CA PRO A 163 1.07 -3.27 -7.80
C PRO A 163 1.52 -3.84 -9.15
N ILE A 164 1.22 -5.10 -9.44
CA ILE A 164 1.47 -5.70 -10.76
C ILE A 164 0.41 -5.29 -11.78
N VAL A 165 0.62 -5.66 -13.06
CA VAL A 165 -0.38 -5.44 -14.11
C VAL A 165 -1.73 -6.04 -13.67
N PRO A 166 -2.82 -5.27 -13.67
CA PRO A 166 -4.11 -5.72 -13.17
C PRO A 166 -4.61 -6.98 -13.87
N PHE A 167 -5.32 -7.83 -13.14
CA PHE A 167 -6.00 -8.99 -13.69
C PHE A 167 -7.29 -9.27 -12.91
N SER A 168 -8.24 -9.95 -13.54
CA SER A 168 -9.54 -10.30 -12.96
C SER A 168 -9.78 -11.79 -13.12
N ALA A 169 -10.15 -12.45 -12.03
CA ALA A 169 -10.43 -13.89 -12.01
C ALA A 169 -11.63 -14.23 -11.13
N ILE A 170 -12.27 -15.35 -11.45
CA ILE A 170 -13.35 -15.94 -10.66
C ILE A 170 -12.70 -16.90 -9.66
N TYR A 171 -13.04 -16.71 -8.39
CA TYR A 171 -12.56 -17.52 -7.29
C TYR A 171 -13.71 -18.27 -6.63
N ARG A 172 -13.43 -19.50 -6.20
CA ARG A 172 -14.22 -20.19 -5.18
C ARG A 172 -13.72 -19.78 -3.79
N ILE A 173 -14.62 -19.38 -2.92
CA ILE A 173 -14.32 -19.07 -1.52
C ILE A 173 -14.37 -20.35 -0.71
N VAL A 174 -13.26 -20.72 -0.09
CA VAL A 174 -13.14 -21.95 0.69
C VAL A 174 -13.49 -21.65 2.16
N PRO A 175 -14.49 -22.34 2.76
CA PRO A 175 -14.85 -22.13 4.16
C PRO A 175 -13.75 -22.58 5.13
N ASP A 176 -13.11 -23.71 4.80
CA ASP A 176 -12.12 -24.41 5.61
C ASP A 176 -10.93 -23.50 5.97
N VAL A 177 -10.61 -23.44 7.27
CA VAL A 177 -9.54 -22.61 7.83
C VAL A 177 -8.15 -23.19 7.54
N SER A 178 -8.05 -24.51 7.33
CA SER A 178 -6.78 -25.20 7.09
C SER A 178 -6.25 -25.05 5.66
N LYS A 179 -7.11 -24.66 4.71
CA LYS A 179 -6.79 -24.54 3.29
C LYS A 179 -6.62 -23.07 2.89
N SER A 180 -6.11 -22.84 1.68
CA SER A 180 -6.11 -21.50 1.08
C SER A 180 -7.54 -20.95 1.08
N PRO A 181 -7.74 -19.67 1.47
CA PRO A 181 -9.08 -19.10 1.60
C PRO A 181 -9.82 -18.99 0.27
N THR A 182 -9.07 -19.00 -0.83
CA THR A 182 -9.57 -18.82 -2.19
C THR A 182 -8.90 -19.81 -3.13
N GLN A 183 -9.65 -20.25 -4.14
CA GLN A 183 -9.18 -21.10 -5.24
C GLN A 183 -9.55 -20.43 -6.56
N VAL A 184 -8.58 -20.20 -7.44
CA VAL A 184 -8.83 -19.67 -8.79
C VAL A 184 -9.55 -20.73 -9.62
N LEU A 185 -10.64 -20.36 -10.26
CA LEU A 185 -11.37 -21.22 -11.20
C LEU A 185 -11.08 -20.82 -12.65
N TYR A 186 -11.13 -19.52 -12.94
CA TYR A 186 -11.04 -19.01 -14.29
C TYR A 186 -10.52 -17.57 -14.32
N TYR A 187 -9.58 -17.26 -15.21
CA TYR A 187 -9.16 -15.88 -15.49
C TYR A 187 -10.06 -15.26 -16.53
N LEU A 188 -10.78 -14.20 -16.15
CA LEU A 188 -11.61 -13.42 -17.09
C LEU A 188 -10.75 -12.50 -17.95
N GLN A 189 -9.74 -11.88 -17.34
CA GLN A 189 -8.82 -10.97 -18.00
C GLN A 189 -7.47 -11.02 -17.30
N ASN A 190 -6.40 -11.31 -18.05
CA ASN A 190 -5.03 -11.38 -17.53
C ASN A 190 -4.12 -10.25 -18.06
N ASN A 191 -4.61 -9.42 -18.98
CA ASN A 191 -3.90 -8.28 -19.57
C ASN A 191 -2.48 -8.63 -20.08
N THR A 192 -2.30 -9.83 -20.62
CA THR A 192 -1.00 -10.34 -21.14
C THR A 192 -0.37 -9.40 -22.16
N ALA A 193 -1.15 -8.91 -23.14
CA ALA A 193 -0.63 -7.97 -24.14
C ALA A 193 -0.10 -6.65 -23.51
N LEU A 194 -0.71 -6.18 -22.43
CA LEU A 194 -0.23 -5.01 -21.69
C LEU A 194 1.03 -5.35 -20.89
N ALA A 195 1.08 -6.51 -20.25
CA ALA A 195 2.27 -6.98 -19.55
C ALA A 195 3.47 -7.10 -20.51
N ASP A 196 3.27 -7.66 -21.71
CA ASP A 196 4.30 -7.76 -22.74
C ASP A 196 4.77 -6.37 -23.20
N ARG A 197 3.84 -5.41 -23.37
CA ARG A 197 4.20 -4.05 -23.77
C ARG A 197 4.99 -3.32 -22.69
N ILE A 198 4.56 -3.44 -21.44
CA ILE A 198 5.21 -2.80 -20.29
C ILE A 198 6.58 -3.42 -20.02
N SER A 199 6.77 -4.72 -20.24
CA SER A 199 8.08 -5.38 -20.08
C SER A 199 9.18 -4.79 -20.96
N LYS A 200 8.80 -4.13 -22.08
CA LYS A 200 9.71 -3.49 -23.03
C LYS A 200 9.97 -2.02 -22.71
N VAL A 201 9.32 -1.46 -21.70
CA VAL A 201 9.42 -0.05 -21.31
C VAL A 201 10.12 0.04 -19.96
N ALA A 202 11.11 0.92 -19.86
CA ALA A 202 11.76 1.23 -18.59
C ALA A 202 10.82 2.06 -17.70
N LEU A 203 10.06 1.39 -16.85
CA LEU A 203 9.19 2.04 -15.87
C LEU A 203 10.01 2.66 -14.72
N PRO A 204 9.50 3.74 -14.09
CA PRO A 204 10.15 4.33 -12.93
C PRO A 204 10.20 3.36 -11.75
N GLN A 205 11.25 3.48 -10.95
CA GLN A 205 11.38 2.72 -9.70
C GLN A 205 10.48 3.36 -8.64
N VAL A 206 9.55 2.60 -8.09
CA VAL A 206 8.62 3.09 -7.07
C VAL A 206 9.12 2.72 -5.68
N LYS A 207 9.31 3.70 -4.80
CA LYS A 207 9.64 3.50 -3.39
C LYS A 207 8.59 4.14 -2.50
N SER A 208 8.10 3.39 -1.53
CA SER A 208 7.13 3.90 -0.55
C SER A 208 7.65 3.68 0.86
N PHE A 209 7.53 4.68 1.72
CA PHE A 209 7.96 4.61 3.11
C PHE A 209 7.23 5.63 3.99
N PRO A 210 7.07 5.36 5.30
CA PRO A 210 6.52 6.32 6.22
C PRO A 210 7.57 7.36 6.64
N VAL A 211 7.16 8.62 6.78
CA VAL A 211 7.94 9.72 7.37
C VAL A 211 7.23 10.19 8.64
N MET A 212 7.97 10.29 9.74
CA MET A 212 7.42 10.84 10.98
C MET A 212 7.30 12.36 10.83
N ILE A 213 6.12 12.89 11.15
CA ILE A 213 5.81 14.33 11.06
C ILE A 213 5.45 14.88 12.43
N SER A 214 5.48 16.22 12.53
CA SER A 214 5.03 16.97 13.69
C SER A 214 3.69 16.46 14.24
N GLY A 215 3.63 16.24 15.56
CA GLY A 215 2.45 15.70 16.23
C GLY A 215 2.42 14.18 16.37
N GLY A 216 3.51 13.47 16.02
CA GLY A 216 3.64 12.03 16.26
C GLY A 216 2.87 11.17 15.26
N TYR A 217 2.50 11.74 14.11
CA TYR A 217 1.88 11.04 13.01
C TYR A 217 2.92 10.52 12.02
N HIS A 218 2.53 9.54 11.20
CA HIS A 218 3.35 9.03 10.11
C HIS A 218 2.69 9.35 8.77
N ALA A 219 3.26 10.28 8.02
CA ALA A 219 2.87 10.55 6.65
C ALA A 219 3.37 9.42 5.73
N GLN A 220 2.54 8.96 4.80
CA GLN A 220 2.97 8.00 3.78
C GLN A 220 3.56 8.74 2.61
N VAL A 221 4.76 8.34 2.18
CA VAL A 221 5.44 8.91 1.02
C VAL A 221 5.54 7.84 -0.06
N ARG A 222 5.34 8.25 -1.32
CA ARG A 222 5.62 7.46 -2.51
C ARG A 222 6.45 8.28 -3.49
N LEU A 223 7.61 7.74 -3.84
CA LEU A 223 8.52 8.30 -4.83
C LEU A 223 8.46 7.48 -6.12
N PHE A 224 8.38 8.19 -7.24
CA PHE A 224 8.64 7.66 -8.57
C PHE A 224 10.02 8.17 -8.98
N LEU A 225 11.00 7.28 -8.95
CA LEU A 225 12.38 7.57 -9.30
C LEU A 225 12.62 7.23 -10.77
N PRO A 226 13.45 8.01 -11.49
CA PRO A 226 13.84 7.68 -12.86
C PRO A 226 14.42 6.25 -12.96
N PRO A 227 14.16 5.52 -14.05
CA PRO A 227 14.56 4.11 -14.20
C PRO A 227 16.07 3.92 -14.08
N GLY A 228 16.85 4.87 -14.60
CA GLY A 228 18.32 4.86 -14.51
C GLY A 228 18.90 5.46 -13.24
N LEU A 229 18.08 5.96 -12.30
CA LEU A 229 18.56 6.57 -11.08
C LEU A 229 19.24 5.52 -10.19
N ARG A 230 20.45 5.85 -9.75
CA ARG A 230 21.24 5.10 -8.80
C ARG A 230 21.52 5.98 -7.59
N GLU A 231 21.19 5.47 -6.40
CA GLU A 231 21.26 6.24 -5.14
C GLU A 231 22.68 6.37 -4.59
N ASP A 232 23.68 5.78 -5.23
CA ASP A 232 25.09 5.95 -4.92
C ASP A 232 25.75 7.05 -5.77
N GLU A 233 25.05 7.56 -6.78
CA GLU A 233 25.58 8.54 -7.72
C GLU A 233 25.41 10.00 -7.26
N ILE A 234 26.26 10.87 -7.81
CA ILE A 234 26.25 12.32 -7.52
C ILE A 234 25.18 13.05 -8.37
N THR A 235 24.57 12.38 -9.35
CA THR A 235 23.58 12.96 -10.27
C THR A 235 22.35 13.45 -9.51
N ARG A 236 21.95 14.71 -9.74
CA ARG A 236 20.80 15.32 -9.07
C ARG A 236 19.64 15.56 -10.03
N TYR A 237 18.45 15.19 -9.57
CA TYR A 237 17.22 15.24 -10.35
C TYR A 237 16.25 16.29 -9.78
N PRO A 238 15.48 16.98 -10.63
CA PRO A 238 14.43 17.87 -10.18
C PRO A 238 13.31 17.07 -9.49
N MET A 239 12.72 17.61 -8.43
CA MET A 239 11.62 16.98 -7.70
C MET A 239 10.31 17.72 -7.93
N ILE A 240 9.23 16.99 -8.22
CA ILE A 240 7.87 17.50 -8.30
C ILE A 240 7.00 16.83 -7.24
N VAL A 241 6.42 17.62 -6.35
CA VAL A 241 5.42 17.15 -5.39
C VAL A 241 4.05 17.14 -6.08
N HIS A 242 3.49 15.95 -6.27
CA HIS A 242 2.11 15.76 -6.70
C HIS A 242 1.19 15.75 -5.47
N VAL A 243 0.50 16.86 -5.24
CA VAL A 243 -0.36 17.05 -4.09
C VAL A 243 -1.84 16.93 -4.45
N TYR A 244 -2.59 16.28 -3.56
CA TYR A 244 -4.05 16.37 -3.54
C TYR A 244 -4.55 16.79 -2.15
N SER A 245 -4.13 16.11 -1.08
CA SER A 245 -4.39 16.47 0.33
C SER A 245 -5.87 16.71 0.71
N GLY A 246 -6.81 16.26 -0.12
CA GLY A 246 -8.23 16.39 0.18
C GLY A 246 -8.65 15.51 1.37
N PRO A 247 -9.52 15.98 2.28
CA PRO A 247 -9.99 15.20 3.41
C PRO A 247 -10.58 13.86 2.98
N GLY A 248 -10.12 12.77 3.59
CA GLY A 248 -10.59 11.41 3.31
C GLY A 248 -10.08 10.80 2.02
N THR A 249 -9.13 11.45 1.34
CA THR A 249 -8.50 10.89 0.14
C THR A 249 -7.18 10.19 0.45
N GLN A 250 -6.68 9.43 -0.52
CA GLN A 250 -5.43 8.69 -0.42
C GLN A 250 -4.78 8.64 -1.81
N LEU A 251 -3.59 9.23 -1.95
CA LEU A 251 -2.79 9.17 -3.17
C LEU A 251 -1.82 7.99 -3.14
N VAL A 252 -1.19 7.74 -1.98
CA VAL A 252 -0.19 6.70 -1.76
C VAL A 252 -0.89 5.35 -1.61
N THR A 253 -0.96 4.63 -2.73
CA THR A 253 -1.62 3.31 -2.82
C THR A 253 -0.81 2.33 -3.66
N ASP A 254 -0.93 1.05 -3.38
CA ASP A 254 -0.30 -0.02 -4.19
C ASP A 254 -1.07 -0.32 -5.48
N LYS A 255 -2.02 0.55 -5.86
CA LYS A 255 -2.75 0.44 -7.11
C LYS A 255 -1.80 0.71 -8.29
N TRP A 256 -1.85 -0.17 -9.29
CA TRP A 256 -1.12 -0.04 -10.54
C TRP A 256 -1.74 1.08 -11.38
N ARG A 257 -0.89 1.98 -11.86
CA ARG A 257 -1.25 3.07 -12.75
C ARG A 257 -0.06 3.41 -13.64
N VAL A 258 -0.34 3.73 -14.90
CA VAL A 258 0.58 4.41 -15.80
C VAL A 258 -0.08 5.72 -16.17
N ASP A 259 0.47 6.82 -15.68
CA ASP A 259 -0.11 8.16 -15.83
C ASP A 259 0.99 9.22 -16.03
N TRP A 260 0.62 10.48 -15.86
CA TRP A 260 1.54 11.61 -15.99
C TRP A 260 2.77 11.51 -15.08
N ASN A 261 2.62 10.95 -13.87
CA ASN A 261 3.74 10.77 -12.94
C ASN A 261 4.73 9.75 -13.49
N THR A 262 4.22 8.67 -14.09
CA THR A 262 5.05 7.64 -14.74
C THR A 262 5.85 8.21 -15.91
N TYR A 263 5.24 9.07 -16.71
CA TYR A 263 5.90 9.73 -17.83
C TYR A 263 6.97 10.73 -17.37
N LEU A 264 6.66 11.56 -16.37
CA LEU A 264 7.61 12.54 -15.84
C LEU A 264 8.85 11.86 -15.25
N ALA A 265 8.65 10.80 -14.46
CA ALA A 265 9.77 10.06 -13.89
C ALA A 265 10.51 9.21 -14.92
N GLY A 266 9.79 8.53 -15.81
CA GLY A 266 10.38 7.60 -16.77
C GLY A 266 11.09 8.26 -17.96
N THR A 267 10.58 9.39 -18.46
CA THR A 267 11.06 10.01 -19.72
C THR A 267 11.65 11.39 -19.54
N LYS A 268 11.28 12.10 -18.47
CA LYS A 268 11.78 13.46 -18.18
C LYS A 268 12.75 13.52 -17.02
N ASP A 269 13.05 12.37 -16.41
CA ASP A 269 13.97 12.22 -15.29
C ASP A 269 13.63 13.13 -14.09
N TYR A 270 12.33 13.30 -13.80
CA TYR A 270 11.87 13.96 -12.58
C TYR A 270 11.65 12.95 -11.46
N ILE A 271 11.99 13.31 -10.23
CA ILE A 271 11.50 12.58 -9.06
C ILE A 271 10.10 13.09 -8.77
N VAL A 272 9.09 12.23 -8.92
CA VAL A 272 7.71 12.60 -8.57
C VAL A 272 7.38 12.05 -7.19
N THR A 273 6.91 12.92 -6.31
CA THR A 273 6.66 12.62 -4.90
C THR A 273 5.17 12.78 -4.59
N GLN A 274 4.57 11.77 -3.96
CA GLN A 274 3.23 11.82 -3.39
C GLN A 274 3.32 11.68 -1.88
N ILE A 275 2.50 12.45 -1.16
CA ILE A 275 2.55 12.52 0.30
C ILE A 275 1.11 12.49 0.82
N ASP A 276 0.79 11.50 1.65
CA ASP A 276 -0.45 11.43 2.42
C ASP A 276 -0.14 11.70 3.89
N GLY A 277 -0.41 12.93 4.34
CA GLY A 277 -0.28 13.38 5.73
C GLY A 277 -1.62 13.37 6.48
N ARG A 278 -1.78 14.27 7.46
CA ARG A 278 -3.03 14.46 8.20
C ARG A 278 -4.19 14.83 7.27
N GLY A 279 -5.38 14.32 7.60
CA GLY A 279 -6.58 14.43 6.77
C GLY A 279 -6.73 13.33 5.71
N SER A 280 -5.69 12.53 5.44
CA SER A 280 -5.80 11.38 4.54
C SER A 280 -6.59 10.22 5.15
N SER A 281 -7.08 9.32 4.30
CA SER A 281 -7.79 8.10 4.70
C SER A 281 -6.84 6.91 4.85
N GLY A 282 -7.26 5.88 5.60
CA GLY A 282 -6.56 4.60 5.71
C GLY A 282 -5.63 4.45 6.92
N GLN A 283 -5.52 5.49 7.76
CA GLN A 283 -4.76 5.46 9.01
C GLN A 283 -5.64 5.80 10.23
N GLY A 284 -6.96 5.67 10.10
CA GLY A 284 -7.92 5.89 11.19
C GLY A 284 -8.39 7.34 11.36
N TYR A 285 -9.42 7.49 12.20
CA TYR A 285 -10.14 8.74 12.42
C TYR A 285 -9.34 9.85 13.09
N GLN A 286 -8.33 9.49 13.88
CA GLN A 286 -7.52 10.48 14.57
C GLN A 286 -6.75 11.32 13.53
N LEU A 287 -6.04 10.66 12.62
CA LEU A 287 -5.34 11.31 11.52
C LEU A 287 -6.32 12.00 10.54
N LEU A 288 -7.44 11.36 10.21
CA LEU A 288 -8.44 11.90 9.29
C LEU A 288 -9.09 13.20 9.79
N HIS A 289 -9.36 13.34 11.09
CA HIS A 289 -10.10 14.48 11.64
C HIS A 289 -9.21 15.66 12.08
N GLU A 290 -7.89 15.56 11.98
CA GLU A 290 -6.99 16.70 12.29
C GLU A 290 -7.29 17.95 11.43
N VAL A 291 -7.80 17.76 10.22
CA VAL A 291 -8.19 18.85 9.31
C VAL A 291 -9.56 19.47 9.66
N TYR A 292 -10.30 18.91 10.62
CA TYR A 292 -11.67 19.34 10.92
C TYR A 292 -11.71 20.81 11.36
N ARG A 293 -12.48 21.62 10.63
CA ARG A 293 -12.60 23.09 10.78
C ARG A 293 -11.28 23.86 10.61
N ARG A 294 -10.25 23.25 10.01
CA ARG A 294 -8.91 23.81 9.83
C ARG A 294 -8.33 23.48 8.45
N LEU A 295 -9.18 23.41 7.42
CA LEU A 295 -8.74 23.17 6.04
C LEU A 295 -7.73 24.24 5.58
N GLY A 296 -6.70 23.82 4.86
CA GLY A 296 -5.61 24.63 4.34
C GLY A 296 -4.50 24.91 5.36
N THR A 297 -4.45 24.18 6.48
CA THR A 297 -3.47 24.43 7.54
C THR A 297 -2.57 23.22 7.76
N VAL A 298 -3.05 22.21 8.49
CA VAL A 298 -2.28 21.02 8.88
C VAL A 298 -1.81 20.23 7.66
N GLU A 299 -2.66 20.10 6.65
CA GLU A 299 -2.31 19.35 5.44
C GLU A 299 -1.29 20.10 4.58
N VAL A 300 -1.27 21.44 4.60
CA VAL A 300 -0.26 22.24 3.89
C VAL A 300 1.07 22.16 4.63
N SER A 301 1.04 22.26 5.96
CA SER A 301 2.21 22.10 6.82
C SER A 301 2.88 20.74 6.61
N ASP A 302 2.10 19.66 6.54
CA ASP A 302 2.63 18.30 6.35
C ASP A 302 3.32 18.16 4.98
N GLN A 303 2.76 18.76 3.92
CA GLN A 303 3.38 18.74 2.60
C GLN A 303 4.71 19.49 2.59
N LEU A 304 4.79 20.65 3.25
CA LEU A 304 6.02 21.43 3.36
C LEU A 304 7.08 20.70 4.18
N GLU A 305 6.73 20.19 5.36
CA GLU A 305 7.64 19.48 6.27
C GLU A 305 8.24 18.24 5.60
N VAL A 306 7.39 17.41 4.99
CA VAL A 306 7.85 16.19 4.33
C VAL A 306 8.63 16.50 3.05
N ALA A 307 8.20 17.47 2.24
CA ALA A 307 8.94 17.84 1.04
C ALA A 307 10.31 18.47 1.36
N GLU A 308 10.41 19.26 2.43
CA GLU A 308 11.68 19.77 2.95
C GLU A 308 12.58 18.63 3.45
N TYR A 309 12.03 17.71 4.24
CA TYR A 309 12.75 16.51 4.67
C TYR A 309 13.30 15.72 3.48
N LEU A 310 12.51 15.48 2.44
CA LEU A 310 12.94 14.74 1.26
C LEU A 310 14.00 15.51 0.46
N ARG A 311 13.85 16.83 0.28
CA ARG A 311 14.84 17.70 -0.37
C ARG A 311 16.21 17.61 0.32
N ASP A 312 16.23 17.55 1.64
CA ASP A 312 17.46 17.63 2.42
C ASP A 312 18.09 16.28 2.74
N SER A 313 17.28 15.23 2.88
CA SER A 313 17.74 13.86 3.19
C SER A 313 18.17 13.09 1.93
N LEU A 314 17.53 13.32 0.78
CA LEU A 314 17.85 12.62 -0.45
C LEU A 314 18.89 13.40 -1.25
N HIS A 315 20.15 12.95 -1.23
CA HIS A 315 21.28 13.63 -1.87
C HIS A 315 21.15 13.75 -3.41
N PHE A 316 20.36 12.88 -4.04
CA PHE A 316 20.07 12.88 -5.47
C PHE A 316 18.93 13.84 -5.86
N VAL A 317 18.34 14.57 -4.90
CA VAL A 317 17.37 15.64 -5.19
C VAL A 317 18.09 16.98 -5.39
N ASP A 318 17.77 17.67 -6.48
CA ASP A 318 18.26 19.02 -6.71
C ASP A 318 17.47 20.05 -5.89
N LYS A 319 18.11 20.57 -4.84
CA LYS A 319 17.51 21.55 -3.92
C LYS A 319 17.00 22.83 -4.58
N ARG A 320 17.52 23.19 -5.76
CA ARG A 320 17.12 24.41 -6.50
C ARG A 320 15.99 24.17 -7.49
N ARG A 321 15.60 22.91 -7.71
CA ARG A 321 14.59 22.51 -8.70
C ARG A 321 13.52 21.65 -8.05
N VAL A 322 12.81 22.25 -7.10
CA VAL A 322 11.66 21.64 -6.44
C VAL A 322 10.39 22.38 -6.87
N GLY A 323 9.42 21.66 -7.41
CA GLY A 323 8.13 22.19 -7.81
C GLY A 323 6.97 21.46 -7.15
N ILE A 324 5.78 22.04 -7.19
CA ILE A 324 4.55 21.43 -6.69
C ILE A 324 3.45 21.50 -7.74
N TRP A 325 2.59 20.50 -7.81
CA TRP A 325 1.40 20.57 -8.64
C TRP A 325 0.21 19.85 -8.01
N GLY A 326 -1.00 20.33 -8.30
CA GLY A 326 -2.22 19.67 -7.89
C GLY A 326 -3.47 20.14 -8.63
N TRP A 327 -4.50 19.29 -8.60
CA TRP A 327 -5.82 19.57 -9.18
C TRP A 327 -6.88 19.65 -8.08
N SER A 328 -7.79 20.61 -8.18
CA SER A 328 -9.01 20.72 -7.35
C SER A 328 -8.63 21.09 -5.92
N TYR A 329 -8.90 20.22 -4.95
CA TYR A 329 -8.34 20.38 -3.60
C TYR A 329 -6.81 20.42 -3.65
N GLY A 330 -6.19 19.59 -4.49
CA GLY A 330 -4.74 19.65 -4.72
C GLY A 330 -4.28 20.98 -5.28
N GLY A 331 -5.09 21.63 -6.12
CA GLY A 331 -4.79 22.97 -6.63
C GLY A 331 -4.82 24.01 -5.51
N TYR A 332 -5.80 23.90 -4.59
CA TYR A 332 -5.87 24.73 -3.38
C TYR A 332 -4.63 24.54 -2.51
N THR A 333 -4.26 23.28 -2.20
CA THR A 333 -3.07 22.97 -1.40
C THR A 333 -1.78 23.43 -2.08
N ALA A 334 -1.64 23.24 -3.40
CA ALA A 334 -0.48 23.71 -4.17
C ALA A 334 -0.36 25.23 -4.13
N ALA A 335 -1.47 25.96 -4.29
CA ALA A 335 -1.46 27.42 -4.20
C ALA A 335 -1.11 27.92 -2.80
N LEU A 336 -1.64 27.30 -1.74
CA LEU A 336 -1.29 27.64 -0.36
C LEU A 336 0.15 27.31 -0.01
N ALA A 337 0.68 26.19 -0.49
CA ALA A 337 2.07 25.81 -0.28
C ALA A 337 3.03 26.81 -0.95
N MET A 338 2.70 27.28 -2.16
CA MET A 338 3.46 28.34 -2.85
C MET A 338 3.36 29.71 -2.14
N ALA A 339 2.23 29.99 -1.48
CA ALA A 339 2.03 31.22 -0.73
C ALA A 339 2.59 31.18 0.71
N SER A 340 3.15 30.04 1.12
CA SER A 340 3.76 29.86 2.44
C SER A 340 5.03 30.70 2.57
N PRO A 341 5.37 31.21 3.78
CA PRO A 341 6.63 31.91 4.01
C PRO A 341 7.86 31.02 3.81
N THR A 342 7.71 29.70 3.87
CA THR A 342 8.77 28.74 3.57
C THR A 342 8.98 28.65 2.06
N SER A 343 10.00 29.34 1.54
CA SER A 343 10.39 29.27 0.12
C SER A 343 11.05 27.92 -0.19
N LEU A 344 10.23 26.89 -0.33
CA LEU A 344 10.65 25.53 -0.71
C LEU A 344 10.51 25.29 -2.21
N PHE A 345 9.46 25.82 -2.83
CA PHE A 345 9.09 25.53 -4.21
C PHE A 345 9.46 26.68 -5.14
N GLN A 346 10.16 26.36 -6.23
CA GLN A 346 10.53 27.36 -7.24
C GLN A 346 9.37 27.65 -8.20
N CYS A 347 8.51 26.65 -8.44
CA CYS A 347 7.32 26.78 -9.26
C CYS A 347 6.17 25.89 -8.76
N GLY A 348 4.95 26.33 -9.06
CA GLY A 348 3.72 25.64 -8.68
C GLY A 348 2.73 25.59 -9.83
N ILE A 349 2.01 24.48 -9.99
CA ILE A 349 0.90 24.36 -10.95
C ILE A 349 -0.38 24.06 -10.18
N SER A 350 -1.36 24.97 -10.28
CA SER A 350 -2.65 24.84 -9.61
C SER A 350 -3.77 24.76 -10.65
N VAL A 351 -4.41 23.59 -10.75
CA VAL A 351 -5.45 23.31 -11.75
C VAL A 351 -6.83 23.25 -11.10
N ALA A 352 -7.76 24.07 -11.59
CA ALA A 352 -9.12 24.22 -11.07
C ALA A 352 -9.20 24.30 -9.53
N PRO A 353 -8.39 25.17 -8.87
CA PRO A 353 -8.31 25.21 -7.42
C PRO A 353 -9.61 25.64 -6.77
N VAL A 354 -9.90 25.07 -5.61
CA VAL A 354 -10.84 25.69 -4.67
C VAL A 354 -10.16 26.93 -4.10
N THR A 355 -10.67 28.13 -4.37
CA THR A 355 -10.07 29.37 -3.85
C THR A 355 -10.84 29.92 -2.64
N ASN A 356 -12.12 29.58 -2.54
CA ASN A 356 -12.98 30.00 -1.43
C ASN A 356 -14.02 28.93 -1.12
N TRP A 357 -14.01 28.42 0.12
CA TRP A 357 -14.95 27.42 0.60
C TRP A 357 -16.42 27.85 0.53
N LYS A 358 -16.71 29.16 0.56
CA LYS A 358 -18.10 29.69 0.41
C LYS A 358 -18.68 29.48 -0.98
N LEU A 359 -17.83 29.40 -2.00
CA LEU A 359 -18.22 29.19 -3.41
C LEU A 359 -18.26 27.70 -3.77
N TYR A 360 -17.65 26.86 -2.93
CA TYR A 360 -17.53 25.44 -3.20
C TYR A 360 -18.88 24.74 -2.99
N GLY A 361 -19.39 24.09 -4.04
CA GLY A 361 -20.68 23.40 -4.03
C GLY A 361 -21.86 24.22 -4.56
N MET A 362 -21.67 25.51 -4.87
CA MET A 362 -22.57 26.26 -5.74
C MET A 362 -22.11 26.05 -7.20
N ASP A 363 -23.03 25.86 -8.14
CA ASP A 363 -22.76 25.57 -9.57
C ASP A 363 -21.81 26.59 -10.22
N SER A 364 -20.51 26.36 -10.08
CA SER A 364 -19.45 27.23 -10.61
C SER A 364 -18.30 26.35 -11.08
N LYS A 365 -18.42 25.81 -12.30
CA LYS A 365 -17.30 25.14 -12.97
C LYS A 365 -16.41 26.19 -13.62
N LEU A 366 -15.50 26.78 -12.85
CA LEU A 366 -14.39 27.57 -13.39
C LEU A 366 -13.14 26.68 -13.43
N ALA A 367 -12.71 26.29 -14.63
CA ALA A 367 -11.43 25.60 -14.82
C ALA A 367 -10.34 26.66 -15.05
N LEU A 368 -9.60 27.00 -14.00
CA LEU A 368 -8.48 27.93 -14.06
C LEU A 368 -7.17 27.14 -13.90
N ILE A 369 -6.20 27.33 -14.79
CA ILE A 369 -4.83 26.82 -14.62
C ILE A 369 -3.97 28.02 -14.23
N LEU A 370 -3.37 27.95 -13.06
CA LEU A 370 -2.42 28.95 -12.56
C LEU A 370 -1.02 28.35 -12.53
N CYS A 371 -0.12 28.93 -13.31
CA CYS A 371 1.32 28.73 -13.13
C CYS A 371 1.82 29.78 -12.14
N LEU A 372 2.30 29.31 -10.98
CA LEU A 372 2.84 30.13 -9.90
C LEU A 372 4.38 30.05 -9.98
N LEU A 373 5.04 31.20 -9.95
CA LEU A 373 6.49 31.30 -9.85
C LEU A 373 6.82 31.97 -8.51
N SER A 374 7.75 31.38 -7.76
CA SER A 374 8.21 31.95 -6.47
C SER A 374 9.27 33.03 -6.65
#